data_AF-U5VV86-F1
#
_entry.id   AF-U5VV86-F1
#
_cell.length_a   1.000
_cell.length_b   1.000
_cell.length_c   1.000
_cell.angle_alpha   90.00
_cell.angle_beta   90.00
_cell.angle_gamma   90.00
#
_symmetry.space_group_name_H-M   'P 1'
#
loop_
_entity.id
_entity.type
_entity.pdbx_description
1 polymer ?
#
loop_
_entity_poly.entity_id
_entity_poly.type
_entity_poly.pdbx_seq_one_letter_code
_entity_poly.pdbx_strand_id
1 'polypeptide(L)' 'MLPSMDPQRGGRWRDHRQVINGILWRTENGAKWHQVPDRYGPWKTCYHRFSQWEQDGTWARIEKRL' A
#
# COMPACT_ATOMS: atom_id res chain seq x y z
N MET A 1 37.24 6.71 -8.82
CA MET A 1 36.28 5.82 -8.14
C MET A 1 35.76 6.55 -6.91
N LEU A 2 34.57 7.15 -7.01
CA LEU A 2 33.87 7.68 -5.84
C LEU A 2 32.73 6.70 -5.53
N PRO A 3 32.55 6.26 -4.28
CA PRO A 3 31.41 5.44 -3.95
C PRO A 3 30.17 6.33 -4.03
N SER A 4 29.25 6.00 -4.94
CA SER A 4 27.89 6.49 -4.86
C SER A 4 27.32 5.99 -3.54
N MET A 5 27.30 6.84 -2.53
CA MET A 5 26.44 6.63 -1.38
C MET A 5 25.01 6.78 -1.90
N ASP A 6 24.45 5.67 -2.37
CA ASP A 6 23.00 5.51 -2.52
C ASP A 6 22.36 6.11 -1.27
N PRO A 7 21.47 7.10 -1.39
CA PRO A 7 20.86 7.72 -0.24
C PRO A 7 20.14 6.63 0.55
N GLN A 8 20.77 6.34 1.68
CA GLN A 8 20.29 5.66 2.86
C GLN A 8 18.78 5.43 2.81
N ARG A 9 18.38 4.15 2.88
CA ARG A 9 17.02 3.61 2.94
C ARG A 9 16.20 4.28 4.07
N GLY A 10 15.81 5.54 3.84
CA GLY A 10 14.95 6.38 4.64
C GLY A 10 13.63 6.55 3.91
N GLY A 11 13.02 5.44 3.49
CA GLY A 11 11.69 5.46 2.91
C GLY A 11 10.66 5.61 4.03
N ARG A 12 10.56 6.82 4.59
CA ARG A 12 9.43 7.39 5.34
C ARG A 12 8.21 6.48 5.24
N TRP A 13 7.76 5.92 6.38
CA TRP A 13 6.51 5.14 6.51
C TRP A 13 5.56 5.55 5.39
N ARG A 14 5.42 4.73 4.33
CA ARG A 14 4.61 5.12 3.17
C ARG A 14 3.27 5.57 3.71
N ASP A 15 2.85 6.77 3.31
CA ASP A 15 1.63 7.39 3.82
C ASP A 15 0.53 6.33 3.86
N HIS A 16 -0.02 6.05 5.05
CA HIS A 16 -1.12 5.09 5.21
C HIS A 16 -2.22 5.36 4.19
N ARG A 17 -2.43 6.64 3.85
CA ARG A 17 -3.32 7.10 2.79
C ARG A 17 -3.00 6.53 1.41
N GLN A 18 -1.73 6.43 1.00
CA GLN A 18 -1.37 5.84 -0.30
C GLN A 18 -1.73 4.36 -0.35
N VAL A 19 -1.44 3.63 0.74
CA VAL A 19 -1.77 2.20 0.83
C VAL A 19 -3.29 1.99 0.83
N ILE A 20 -4.02 2.76 1.63
CA ILE A 20 -5.50 2.72 1.65
C ILE A 20 -6.05 3.04 0.27
N ASN A 21 -5.57 4.10 -0.40
CA ASN A 21 -6.01 4.45 -1.74
C ASN A 21 -5.67 3.37 -2.78
N GLY A 22 -4.54 2.67 -2.64
CA GLY A 22 -4.19 1.55 -3.51
C GLY A 22 -5.10 0.34 -3.33
N ILE A 23 -5.47 0.05 -2.07
CA ILE A 23 -6.46 -0.99 -1.76
C ILE A 23 -7.84 -0.60 -2.29
N LEU A 24 -8.28 0.65 -2.07
CA LEU A 24 -9.57 1.14 -2.56
C LEU A 24 -9.67 1.07 -4.07
N TRP A 25 -8.67 1.61 -4.78
CA TRP A 25 -8.63 1.53 -6.24
C TRP A 25 -8.74 0.08 -6.71
N ARG A 26 -8.03 -0.86 -6.07
CA ARG A 26 -8.11 -2.29 -6.41
C ARG A 26 -9.52 -2.85 -6.20
N THR A 27 -10.16 -2.51 -5.10
CA THR A 27 -11.50 -2.99 -4.74
C THR A 27 -12.57 -2.40 -5.67
N GLU A 28 -12.52 -1.10 -5.94
CA GLU A 28 -13.45 -0.39 -6.84
C GLU A 28 -13.34 -0.88 -8.30
N ASN A 29 -12.12 -1.16 -8.76
CA ASN A 29 -11.87 -1.60 -10.14
C ASN A 29 -11.95 -3.13 -10.31
N GLY A 30 -12.12 -3.90 -9.22
CA GLY A 30 -12.10 -5.37 -9.25
C GLY A 30 -10.78 -5.95 -9.78
N ALA A 31 -9.68 -5.19 -9.70
CA ALA A 31 -8.42 -5.51 -10.36
C ALA A 31 -7.57 -6.53 -9.57
N LYS A 32 -6.60 -7.14 -10.26
CA LYS A 32 -5.55 -7.95 -9.61
C LYS A 32 -4.57 -7.03 -8.88
N TRP A 33 -3.96 -7.50 -7.79
CA TRP A 33 -2.97 -6.71 -7.04
C TRP A 33 -1.82 -6.18 -7.89
N HIS A 34 -1.30 -6.99 -8.82
CA HIS A 34 -0.22 -6.58 -9.75
C HIS A 34 -0.59 -5.41 -10.69
N GLN A 35 -1.87 -5.07 -10.80
CA GLN A 35 -2.36 -3.97 -11.63
C GLN A 35 -2.49 -2.66 -10.84
N VAL A 36 -2.29 -2.68 -9.51
CA VAL A 36 -2.35 -1.48 -8.69
C VAL A 36 -1.29 -0.49 -9.18
N PRO A 37 -1.67 0.76 -9.50
CA PRO A 37 -0.72 1.76 -9.95
C PRO A 37 0.39 2.03 -8.94
N ASP A 38 1.64 2.10 -9.43
CA ASP A 38 2.83 2.31 -8.59
C ASP A 38 2.80 3.64 -7.81
N ARG A 39 1.94 4.61 -8.21
CA ARG A 39 1.67 5.84 -7.44
C ARG A 39 1.10 5.59 -6.04
N TYR A 40 0.51 4.43 -5.79
CA TYR A 40 0.05 4.00 -4.47
C TYR A 40 1.13 3.20 -3.71
N GLY A 41 2.29 3.04 -4.32
CA GLY A 41 3.40 2.24 -3.85
C GLY A 41 3.32 0.78 -4.30
N PRO A 42 4.37 -0.01 -4.00
CA PRO A 42 4.44 -1.42 -4.33
C PRO A 42 3.19 -2.20 -3.92
N TRP A 43 2.56 -2.85 -4.90
CA TRP A 43 1.35 -3.64 -4.69
C TRP A 43 1.50 -4.71 -3.59
N LYS A 44 2.70 -5.27 -3.41
CA LYS A 44 2.99 -6.25 -2.35
C LYS A 44 2.74 -5.68 -0.96
N THR A 45 3.07 -4.40 -0.75
CA THR A 45 2.83 -3.72 0.53
C THR A 45 1.34 -3.48 0.74
N CYS A 46 0.60 -3.09 -0.31
CA CYS A 46 -0.85 -2.96 -0.24
C CYS A 46 -1.52 -4.30 0.09
N TYR A 47 -1.09 -5.38 -0.58
CA TYR A 47 -1.59 -6.72 -0.33
C TYR A 47 -1.31 -7.20 1.11
N HIS A 48 -0.07 -7.08 1.59
CA HIS A 48 0.26 -7.49 2.96
C HIS A 48 -0.52 -6.70 4.02
N ARG A 49 -0.63 -5.38 3.85
CA ARG A 49 -1.40 -4.52 4.77
C ARG A 49 -2.89 -4.87 4.74
N PHE A 50 -3.46 -5.04 3.55
CA PHE A 50 -4.85 -5.45 3.40
C PHE A 50 -5.10 -6.80 4.07
N SER A 51 -4.25 -7.80 3.82
CA SER A 51 -4.38 -9.12 4.44
C SER A 51 -4.28 -9.07 5.97
N GLN A 52 -3.38 -8.26 6.53
CA GLN A 52 -3.31 -8.04 7.97
C GLN A 52 -4.58 -7.39 8.52
N TRP A 53 -5.07 -6.34 7.84
CA TRP A 53 -6.25 -5.60 8.27
C TRP A 53 -7.57 -6.35 8.10
N GLU A 54 -7.66 -7.25 7.14
CA GLU A 54 -8.78 -8.18 7.01
C GLU A 54 -8.79 -9.16 8.19
N GLN A 55 -7.64 -9.70 8.54
CA GLN A 55 -7.51 -10.66 9.64
C GLN A 55 -7.83 -10.06 11.02
N ASP A 56 -7.41 -8.81 11.27
CA ASP A 56 -7.64 -8.13 12.54
C ASP A 56 -8.95 -7.29 12.57
N GLY A 57 -9.69 -7.25 11.46
CA GLY A 57 -10.93 -6.48 11.30
C GLY A 57 -10.75 -4.97 11.16
N THR A 58 -9.52 -4.48 11.06
CA THR A 58 -9.22 -3.07 10.80
C THR A 58 -9.75 -2.62 9.44
N TRP A 59 -9.71 -3.49 8.42
CA TRP A 59 -10.20 -3.12 7.09
C TRP A 59 -11.69 -2.83 7.11
N ALA A 60 -12.49 -3.73 7.71
CA ALA A 60 -13.93 -3.52 7.89
C ALA A 60 -14.26 -2.24 8.69
N ARG A 61 -13.38 -1.82 9.62
CA ARG A 61 -13.53 -0.55 10.34
C ARG A 61 -13.17 0.67 9.49
N ILE A 62 -12.16 0.55 8.62
CA ILE A 62 -11.77 1.60 7.67
C ILE A 62 -12.86 1.78 6.62
N GLU A 63 -13.35 0.69 6.03
CA GLU A 63 -14.41 0.71 5.02
C GLU A 63 -15.69 1.37 5.53
N LYS A 64 -16.07 1.12 6.79
CA LYS A 64 -17.22 1.80 7.43
C LYS A 64 -17.02 3.30 7.68
N ARG A 65 -15.79 3.80 7.58
CA ARG A 65 -15.42 5.20 7.86
C ARG A 65 -15.08 6.00 6.59
N LEU A 66 -15.07 5.34 5.44
CA LEU A 66 -14.94 5.95 4.13
C LEU A 66 -16.32 6.28 3.58
#